data_AF-A0A6P0I4S7-F1
#
_entry.id   AF-A0A6P0I4S7-F1
#
_cell.length_a   1.000
_cell.length_b   1.000
_cell.length_c   1.000
_cell.angle_alpha   90.00
_cell.angle_beta   90.00
_cell.angle_gamma   90.00
#
_symmetry.space_group_name_H-M   'P 1'
#
loop_
_entity.id
_entity.type
_entity.pdbx_description
1 polymer ?
#
loop_
_entity_poly.entity_id
_entity_poly.type
_entity_poly.pdbx_seq_one_letter_code
_entity_poly.pdbx_strand_id
1 'polypeptide(L)'
;MVLYRSGAPQQALRDLERAFKNFLTIPKCGFPVFKKKGKKDSFYLEGSIKIFQGNYIQLPRIGVVKTYEILPNCKVKNVRISKRADNWYISFKYDIEPAPTEKVEETIGVDIGINTLATCCDGSKFANVKAYRQAKKRLVRHQRAVSKKVIGSKNRRKAVKKLASSHKKVADIRADALHKLTSWLAKNHRTIVIEDLNVSGMLKNHNPPL
;
A
#
# COMPACT_ATOMS: atom_id res chain seq x y z
N MET A 1 6.54 -39.46 9.79
CA MET A 1 7.45 -38.33 10.01
C MET A 1 7.23 -37.28 8.91
N VAL A 2 6.33 -36.31 9.10
CA VAL A 2 6.04 -35.28 8.09
C VAL A 2 7.10 -34.20 8.21
N LEU A 3 8.13 -34.26 7.36
CA LEU A 3 9.10 -33.18 7.20
C LEU A 3 8.37 -31.98 6.60
N TYR A 4 7.86 -31.09 7.45
CA TYR A 4 7.40 -29.76 7.04
C TYR A 4 8.60 -29.02 6.42
N ARG A 5 8.71 -29.03 5.08
CA ARG A 5 9.51 -28.04 4.36
C ARG A 5 8.93 -26.68 4.74
N SER A 6 9.59 -26.00 5.68
CA SER A 6 9.10 -24.74 6.22
C SER A 6 9.32 -23.63 5.19
N GLY A 7 8.30 -23.31 4.38
CA GLY A 7 8.34 -22.28 3.34
C GLY A 7 8.82 -20.90 3.78
N ALA A 8 8.66 -20.56 5.06
CA ALA A 8 9.03 -19.26 5.60
C ALA A 8 10.56 -19.01 5.54
N PRO A 9 11.43 -19.90 6.05
CA PRO A 9 12.88 -19.87 5.81
C PRO A 9 13.28 -19.77 4.34
N GLN A 10 12.71 -20.60 3.44
CA GLN A 10 13.09 -20.50 2.02
C GLN A 10 12.64 -19.19 1.39
N GLN A 11 11.46 -18.68 1.76
CA GLN A 11 11.00 -17.38 1.29
C GLN A 11 11.86 -16.24 1.83
N ALA A 12 12.44 -16.36 3.04
CA ALA A 12 13.38 -15.38 3.56
C ALA A 12 14.66 -15.28 2.71
N LEU A 13 15.18 -16.42 2.23
CA LEU A 13 16.32 -16.46 1.31
C LEU A 13 15.97 -15.84 -0.06
N ARG A 14 14.78 -16.12 -0.60
CA ARG A 14 14.29 -15.49 -1.85
C ARG A 14 14.10 -13.98 -1.69
N ASP A 15 13.58 -13.53 -0.54
CA ASP A 15 13.43 -12.10 -0.23
C ASP A 15 14.82 -11.42 -0.14
N LEU A 16 15.85 -12.12 0.38
CA LEU A 16 17.24 -11.65 0.45
C LEU A 16 17.88 -11.54 -0.94
N GLU A 17 17.78 -12.59 -1.75
CA GLU A 17 18.28 -12.62 -3.13
C GLU A 17 17.69 -11.45 -3.94
N ARG A 18 16.37 -11.25 -3.85
CA ARG A 18 15.70 -10.10 -4.50
C ARG A 18 16.23 -8.77 -3.99
N ALA A 19 16.48 -8.63 -2.69
CA ALA A 19 17.00 -7.39 -2.13
C ALA A 19 18.40 -7.06 -2.67
N PHE A 20 19.28 -8.06 -2.78
CA PHE A 20 20.61 -7.89 -3.38
C PHE A 20 20.53 -7.61 -4.87
N LYS A 21 19.68 -8.30 -5.62
CA LYS A 21 19.44 -8.00 -7.03
C LYS A 21 19.03 -6.53 -7.22
N ASN A 22 18.07 -6.05 -6.42
CA ASN A 22 17.63 -4.66 -6.46
C ASN A 22 18.76 -3.68 -6.10
N PHE A 23 19.57 -4.00 -5.09
CA PHE A 23 20.72 -3.19 -4.70
C PHE A 23 21.73 -3.02 -5.86
N LEU A 24 21.96 -4.09 -6.63
CA LEU A 24 22.90 -4.08 -7.75
C LEU A 24 22.33 -3.45 -9.02
N THR A 25 21.02 -3.61 -9.28
CA THR A 25 20.42 -3.18 -10.57
C THR A 25 19.68 -1.85 -10.51
N ILE A 26 19.19 -1.42 -9.36
CA ILE A 26 18.37 -0.21 -9.23
C ILE A 26 19.25 0.95 -8.75
N PRO A 27 19.44 2.02 -9.54
CA PRO A 27 20.20 3.19 -9.12
C PRO A 27 19.64 3.78 -7.81
N LYS A 28 20.53 4.21 -6.91
CA LYS A 28 20.19 4.80 -5.60
C LYS A 28 19.44 3.84 -4.65
N CYS A 29 19.42 2.53 -4.93
CA CYS A 29 18.96 1.55 -3.96
C CYS A 29 20.02 1.36 -2.86
N GLY A 30 19.62 1.51 -1.60
CA GLY A 30 20.53 1.31 -0.47
C GLY A 30 20.83 -0.17 -0.21
N PHE A 31 21.91 -0.46 0.52
CA PHE A 31 22.29 -1.81 0.90
C PHE A 31 21.16 -2.55 1.64
N PRO A 32 20.93 -3.86 1.40
CA PRO A 32 19.90 -4.63 2.09
C PRO A 32 20.05 -4.62 3.61
N VAL A 33 18.94 -4.44 4.34
CA VAL A 33 18.93 -4.41 5.80
C VAL A 33 18.01 -5.49 6.38
N PHE A 34 18.44 -6.10 7.49
CA PHE A 34 17.62 -7.07 8.21
C PHE A 34 16.31 -6.47 8.72
N LYS A 35 15.25 -7.28 8.70
CA LYS A 35 13.96 -6.92 9.30
C LYS A 35 14.12 -6.76 10.81
N LYS A 36 13.41 -5.79 11.40
CA LYS A 36 13.38 -5.55 12.84
C LYS A 36 11.95 -5.67 13.35
N LYS A 37 11.74 -6.38 14.45
CA LYS A 37 10.43 -6.50 15.10
C LYS A 37 9.83 -5.11 15.39
N GLY A 38 8.56 -4.93 15.06
CA GLY A 38 7.86 -3.65 15.19
C GLY A 38 8.11 -2.68 14.03
N LYS A 39 8.92 -3.06 13.03
CA LYS A 39 9.15 -2.28 11.80
C LYS A 39 8.82 -3.14 10.58
N LYS A 40 7.72 -2.82 9.89
CA LYS A 40 7.25 -3.54 8.69
C LYS A 40 7.05 -5.04 8.95
N ASP A 41 6.42 -5.38 10.08
CA ASP A 41 6.18 -6.77 10.48
C ASP A 41 5.41 -7.50 9.38
N SER A 42 6.00 -8.57 8.86
CA SER A 42 5.42 -9.39 7.81
C SER A 42 6.05 -10.78 7.80
N PHE A 43 5.24 -11.78 7.48
CA PHE A 43 5.69 -13.17 7.33
C PHE A 43 4.91 -13.88 6.24
N TYR A 44 5.54 -14.90 5.68
CA TYR A 44 5.00 -15.73 4.61
C TYR A 44 4.43 -17.02 5.20
N LEU A 45 3.29 -17.45 4.69
CA LEU A 45 2.67 -18.72 5.03
C LEU A 45 2.34 -19.48 3.74
N GLU A 46 2.56 -20.78 3.78
CA GLU A 46 2.14 -21.75 2.77
C GLU A 46 1.62 -23.01 3.46
N GLY A 47 0.87 -23.83 2.73
CA GLY A 47 0.28 -25.06 3.24
C GLY A 47 -1.25 -24.99 3.29
N SER A 48 -1.85 -25.41 4.41
CA SER A 48 -3.30 -25.49 4.59
C SER A 48 -3.97 -24.11 4.67
N ILE A 49 -4.20 -23.52 3.50
CA ILE A 49 -4.93 -22.26 3.32
C ILE A 49 -6.24 -22.57 2.60
N LYS A 50 -7.36 -22.21 3.23
CA LYS A 50 -8.70 -22.42 2.68
C LYS A 50 -9.55 -21.20 2.93
N ILE A 51 -10.14 -20.65 1.87
CA ILE A 51 -11.16 -19.61 1.97
C ILE A 51 -12.51 -20.32 2.18
N PHE A 52 -13.26 -19.88 3.18
CA PHE A 52 -14.66 -20.28 3.37
C PHE A 52 -15.58 -19.21 2.79
N GLN A 53 -16.84 -19.57 2.52
CA GLN A 53 -17.81 -18.62 2.01
C GLN A 53 -17.91 -17.38 2.92
N GLY A 54 -17.94 -16.19 2.30
CA GLY A 54 -17.95 -14.91 3.00
C GLY A 54 -16.54 -14.38 3.29
N ASN A 55 -16.23 -14.17 4.57
CA ASN A 55 -15.04 -13.46 5.02
C ASN A 55 -14.21 -14.27 6.02
N TYR A 56 -14.13 -15.58 5.85
CA TYR A 56 -13.32 -16.44 6.71
C TYR A 56 -12.24 -17.15 5.90
N ILE A 57 -11.03 -17.23 6.48
CA ILE A 57 -9.90 -17.93 5.88
C ILE A 57 -9.17 -18.75 6.95
N GLN A 58 -8.91 -20.01 6.63
CA GLN A 58 -8.02 -20.88 7.39
C GLN A 58 -6.58 -20.56 7.03
N LEU A 59 -5.75 -20.38 8.06
CA LEU A 59 -4.31 -20.15 7.92
C LEU A 59 -3.53 -21.25 8.68
N PRO A 60 -2.39 -21.70 8.15
CA PRO A 60 -1.52 -22.65 8.83
C PRO A 60 -1.12 -22.12 10.21
N ARG A 61 -1.24 -22.96 11.26
CA ARG A 61 -0.89 -22.68 12.67
C ARG A 61 -1.67 -21.56 13.37
N ILE A 62 -2.35 -20.68 12.63
CA ILE A 62 -3.16 -19.60 13.18
C ILE A 62 -4.62 -20.05 13.36
N GLY A 63 -5.11 -20.93 12.49
CA GLY A 63 -6.50 -21.38 12.47
C GLY A 63 -7.39 -20.51 11.58
N VAL A 64 -8.69 -20.53 11.84
CA VAL A 64 -9.68 -19.79 11.07
C VAL A 64 -9.77 -18.35 11.56
N VAL A 65 -9.61 -17.38 10.67
CA VAL A 65 -9.69 -15.95 10.98
C VAL A 65 -10.73 -15.26 10.12
N LYS A 66 -11.38 -14.25 10.69
CA LYS A 66 -12.35 -13.40 10.01
C LYS A 66 -11.67 -12.18 9.38
N THR A 67 -11.96 -11.89 8.12
CA THR A 67 -11.51 -10.70 7.39
C THR A 67 -12.60 -9.63 7.37
N TYR A 68 -12.20 -8.38 7.12
CA TYR A 68 -13.16 -7.30 6.91
C TYR A 68 -13.84 -7.41 5.54
N GLU A 69 -13.05 -7.71 4.51
CA GLU A 69 -13.51 -7.88 3.13
C GLU A 69 -14.02 -9.31 2.90
N ILE A 70 -15.01 -9.43 2.00
CA ILE A 70 -15.43 -10.72 1.44
C ILE A 70 -14.32 -11.23 0.54
N LEU A 71 -13.96 -12.50 0.71
CA LEU A 71 -12.86 -13.10 -0.02
C LEU A 71 -13.36 -13.74 -1.32
N PRO A 72 -12.57 -13.66 -2.41
CA PRO A 72 -12.91 -14.35 -3.65
C PRO A 72 -12.91 -15.86 -3.43
N ASN A 73 -13.83 -16.56 -4.10
CA ASN A 73 -13.87 -18.01 -4.08
C ASN A 73 -12.76 -18.58 -4.99
N CYS A 74 -11.54 -18.64 -4.48
CA CYS A 74 -10.36 -19.10 -5.21
C CYS A 74 -9.47 -20.02 -4.37
N LYS A 75 -8.68 -20.85 -5.04
CA LYS A 75 -7.65 -21.67 -4.38
C LYS A 75 -6.40 -20.82 -4.14
N VAL A 76 -5.98 -20.70 -2.88
CA VAL A 76 -4.81 -19.93 -2.48
C VAL A 76 -3.68 -20.86 -2.05
N LYS A 77 -2.53 -20.79 -2.74
CA LYS A 77 -1.35 -21.61 -2.42
C LYS A 77 -0.51 -21.04 -1.27
N ASN A 78 -0.39 -19.72 -1.24
CA ASN A 78 0.39 -19.01 -0.25
C ASN A 78 -0.21 -17.63 0.06
N VAL A 79 0.09 -17.13 1.25
CA VAL A 79 -0.29 -15.79 1.69
C VAL A 79 0.92 -15.09 2.30
N ARG A 80 0.90 -13.77 2.26
CA ARG A 80 1.76 -12.94 3.09
C ARG A 80 0.91 -12.19 4.10
N ILE A 81 1.21 -12.41 5.37
CA ILE A 81 0.61 -11.66 6.47
C ILE A 81 1.47 -10.44 6.73
N SER A 82 0.87 -9.27 6.84
CA SER A 82 1.59 -8.02 7.14
C SER A 82 0.83 -7.16 8.13
N LYS A 83 1.56 -6.34 8.88
CA LYS A 83 0.98 -5.39 9.85
C LYS A 83 1.22 -3.96 9.40
N ARG A 84 0.17 -3.15 9.35
CA ARG A 84 0.26 -1.69 9.15
C ARG A 84 -0.47 -0.99 10.28
N ALA A 85 0.27 -0.19 11.04
CA ALA A 85 -0.16 0.31 12.36
C ALA A 85 -0.65 -0.87 13.23
N ASP A 86 -1.96 -0.98 13.46
CA ASP A 86 -2.55 -2.05 14.28
C ASP A 86 -3.37 -3.07 13.51
N ASN A 87 -3.48 -2.89 12.20
CA ASN A 87 -4.27 -3.77 11.37
C ASN A 87 -3.36 -4.82 10.75
N TRP A 88 -3.83 -6.06 10.79
CA TRP A 88 -3.23 -7.18 10.08
C TRP A 88 -3.91 -7.34 8.72
N TYR A 89 -3.10 -7.64 7.72
CA TYR A 89 -3.50 -7.79 6.33
C TYR A 89 -3.05 -9.15 5.82
N ILE A 90 -3.92 -9.78 5.05
CA ILE A 90 -3.63 -11.01 4.31
C ILE A 90 -3.56 -10.62 2.84
N SER A 91 -2.42 -10.87 2.20
CA SER A 91 -2.27 -10.66 0.76
C SER A 91 -1.94 -11.97 0.07
N PHE A 92 -2.67 -12.29 -0.98
CA PHE A 92 -2.43 -13.41 -1.88
C PHE A 92 -2.75 -12.99 -3.31
N LYS A 93 -2.38 -13.84 -4.26
CA LYS A 93 -2.68 -13.65 -5.68
C LYS A 93 -3.69 -14.70 -6.09
N TYR A 94 -4.57 -14.33 -6.99
CA TYR A 94 -5.49 -15.23 -7.66
C TYR A 94 -5.70 -14.73 -9.09
N ASP A 95 -5.97 -15.65 -9.99
CA ASP A 95 -6.24 -15.32 -11.38
C ASP A 95 -7.71 -14.91 -11.52
N ILE A 96 -7.95 -13.88 -12.34
CA ILE A 96 -9.28 -13.37 -12.64
C ILE A 96 -9.31 -12.96 -14.11
N GLU A 97 -10.35 -13.40 -14.81
CA GLU A 97 -10.65 -12.90 -16.15
C GLU A 97 -11.43 -11.58 -15.99
N PRO A 98 -10.86 -10.43 -16.41
CA PRO A 98 -11.53 -9.15 -16.28
C PRO A 98 -12.72 -9.08 -17.24
N ALA A 99 -13.89 -8.67 -16.73
CA ALA A 99 -15.02 -8.39 -17.60
C ALA A 99 -14.71 -7.20 -18.52
N PRO A 100 -14.95 -7.32 -19.84
CA PRO A 100 -14.81 -6.19 -20.74
C PRO A 100 -15.79 -5.09 -20.32
N THR A 101 -15.30 -3.85 -20.27
CA THR A 101 -16.13 -2.68 -20.02
C THR A 101 -16.22 -1.91 -21.32
N GLU A 102 -17.45 -1.63 -21.77
CA GLU A 102 -17.69 -0.74 -22.91
C GLU A 102 -17.10 0.63 -22.57
N LYS A 103 -16.17 1.09 -23.42
CA LYS A 103 -15.54 2.40 -23.26
C LYS A 103 -16.40 3.42 -23.98
N VAL A 104 -16.76 4.48 -23.27
CA VAL A 104 -17.60 5.56 -23.78
C VAL A 104 -16.78 6.49 -24.66
N GLU A 105 -15.49 6.67 -24.36
CA GLU A 105 -14.60 7.62 -25.05
C GLU A 105 -13.30 6.96 -25.53
N GLU A 106 -12.75 7.43 -26.66
CA GLU A 106 -11.55 6.83 -27.25
C GLU A 106 -10.26 7.22 -26.53
N THR A 107 -10.02 8.51 -26.27
CA THR A 107 -8.74 9.00 -25.75
C THR A 107 -8.93 10.15 -24.78
N ILE A 108 -8.20 10.11 -23.65
CA ILE A 108 -8.15 11.21 -22.68
C ILE A 108 -6.70 11.57 -22.33
N GLY A 109 -6.39 12.86 -22.36
CA GLY A 109 -5.16 13.43 -21.80
C GLY A 109 -5.35 13.78 -20.33
N VAL A 110 -4.39 13.41 -19.48
CA VAL A 110 -4.45 13.62 -18.03
C VAL A 110 -3.19 14.35 -17.55
N ASP A 111 -3.38 15.57 -17.05
CA ASP A 111 -2.36 16.35 -16.34
C ASP A 111 -2.50 16.12 -14.81
N ILE A 112 -1.42 15.71 -14.15
CA ILE A 112 -1.39 15.41 -12.72
C ILE A 112 -0.74 16.54 -11.95
N GLY A 113 -1.45 17.10 -10.96
CA GLY A 113 -0.99 18.29 -10.25
C GLY A 113 -0.79 18.13 -8.73
N ILE A 114 -0.13 19.13 -8.14
CA ILE A 114 -0.03 19.28 -6.68
C ILE A 114 -1.27 19.99 -6.10
N ASN A 115 -1.83 20.96 -6.84
CA ASN A 115 -3.00 21.72 -6.41
C ASN A 115 -4.32 20.97 -6.64
N THR A 116 -4.45 20.38 -7.83
CA THR A 116 -5.53 19.49 -8.29
C THR A 116 -4.92 18.13 -8.55
N LEU A 117 -5.59 17.03 -8.19
CA LEU A 117 -5.03 15.68 -8.33
C LEU A 117 -4.82 15.35 -9.81
N ALA A 118 -5.83 15.61 -10.64
CA ALA A 118 -5.75 15.49 -12.08
C ALA A 118 -6.70 16.47 -12.77
N THR A 119 -6.27 17.01 -13.91
CA THR A 119 -7.09 17.77 -14.86
C THR A 119 -7.05 17.03 -16.19
N CYS A 120 -8.22 16.79 -16.78
CA CYS A 120 -8.33 16.08 -18.03
C CYS A 120 -8.66 17.05 -19.18
N CYS A 121 -8.33 16.67 -20.42
CA CYS A 121 -8.56 17.50 -21.61
C CYS A 121 -10.04 17.72 -21.97
N ASP A 122 -10.93 16.84 -21.49
CA ASP A 122 -12.40 16.96 -21.56
C ASP A 122 -12.98 18.01 -20.57
N GLY A 123 -12.12 18.60 -19.72
CA GLY A 123 -12.50 19.53 -18.67
C GLY A 123 -12.78 18.87 -17.31
N SER A 124 -12.76 17.54 -17.21
CA SER A 124 -12.93 16.81 -15.95
C SER A 124 -11.81 17.14 -14.97
N LYS A 125 -12.15 17.37 -13.70
CA LYS A 125 -11.21 17.74 -12.64
C LYS A 125 -11.37 16.88 -11.40
N PHE A 126 -10.25 16.34 -10.92
CA PHE A 126 -10.18 15.55 -9.70
C PHE A 126 -9.47 16.33 -8.62
N ALA A 127 -10.17 16.65 -7.54
CA ALA A 127 -9.61 17.45 -6.46
C ALA A 127 -8.49 16.71 -5.71
N ASN A 128 -7.42 17.42 -5.34
CA ASN A 128 -6.45 16.89 -4.40
C ASN A 128 -7.02 16.99 -2.97
N VAL A 129 -7.26 15.83 -2.36
CA VAL A 129 -7.79 15.68 -1.00
C VAL A 129 -6.95 16.39 0.08
N LYS A 130 -5.69 16.75 -0.21
CA LYS A 130 -4.78 17.49 0.72
C LYS A 130 -4.75 16.87 2.13
N ALA A 131 -4.89 15.54 2.22
CA ALA A 131 -5.10 14.80 3.47
C ALA A 131 -3.99 15.03 4.50
N TYR A 132 -2.73 15.14 4.06
CA TYR A 132 -1.61 15.45 4.94
C TYR A 132 -1.73 16.85 5.57
N ARG A 133 -2.14 17.86 4.78
CA ARG A 133 -2.30 19.24 5.25
C ARG A 133 -3.36 19.32 6.35
N GLN A 134 -4.49 18.65 6.14
CA GLN A 134 -5.57 18.56 7.13
C GLN A 134 -5.11 17.83 8.41
N ALA A 135 -4.33 16.76 8.28
CA ALA A 135 -3.83 15.99 9.41
C ALA A 135 -2.58 16.58 10.09
N LYS A 136 -1.93 17.60 9.51
CA LYS A 136 -0.60 18.10 9.91
C LYS A 136 -0.53 18.44 11.40
N LYS A 137 -1.50 19.21 11.92
CA LYS A 137 -1.55 19.60 13.34
C LYS A 137 -1.57 18.38 14.27
N ARG A 138 -2.38 17.36 13.93
CA ARG A 138 -2.49 16.11 14.69
C ARG A 138 -1.22 15.27 14.60
N LEU A 139 -0.63 15.14 13.41
CA LEU A 139 0.62 14.40 13.21
C LEU A 139 1.77 15.02 14.01
N VAL A 140 1.93 16.35 13.96
CA VAL A 140 2.95 17.06 14.76
C VAL A 140 2.77 16.80 16.25
N ARG A 141 1.53 16.85 16.76
CA ARG A 141 1.24 16.54 18.17
C ARG A 141 1.64 15.11 18.54
N HIS A 142 1.30 14.13 17.70
CA HIS A 142 1.68 12.73 17.95
C HIS A 142 3.19 12.51 17.83
N GLN A 143 3.86 13.16 16.89
CA GLN A 143 5.31 13.11 16.75
C GLN A 143 6.00 13.66 18.02
N ARG A 144 5.58 14.84 18.49
CA ARG A 144 6.07 15.43 19.75
C ARG A 144 5.83 14.50 20.94
N ALA A 145 4.65 13.89 21.02
CA ALA A 145 4.32 12.93 22.07
C ALA A 145 5.22 11.69 22.04
N VAL A 146 5.63 11.21 20.87
CA VAL A 146 6.60 10.10 20.75
C VAL A 146 7.99 10.53 21.20
N SER A 147 8.45 11.71 20.76
CA SER A 147 9.80 12.20 21.09
C SER A 147 9.98 12.47 22.58
N LYS A 148 8.95 12.96 23.28
CA LYS A 148 9.00 13.23 24.73
C LYS A 148 8.96 11.98 25.61
N LYS A 149 8.81 10.77 25.06
CA LYS A 149 8.68 9.54 25.85
C LYS A 149 9.96 8.72 25.80
N VAL A 150 10.32 8.12 26.94
CA VAL A 150 11.50 7.28 27.10
C VAL A 150 11.51 6.15 26.08
N ILE A 151 12.63 5.99 25.38
CA ILE A 151 12.85 4.93 24.38
C ILE A 151 12.65 3.56 25.05
N GLY A 152 11.97 2.64 24.36
CA GLY A 152 11.65 1.30 24.91
C GLY A 152 10.45 1.23 25.86
N SER A 153 10.01 2.35 26.46
CA SER A 153 8.90 2.33 27.43
C SER A 153 7.55 1.89 26.83
N LYS A 154 6.70 1.28 27.66
CA LYS A 154 5.31 0.92 27.30
C LYS A 154 4.52 2.15 26.82
N ASN A 155 4.75 3.31 27.43
CA ASN A 155 4.09 4.57 27.07
C ASN A 155 4.53 5.08 25.70
N ARG A 156 5.82 5.00 25.37
CA ARG A 156 6.30 5.35 24.02
C ARG A 156 5.72 4.42 22.96
N ARG A 157 5.63 3.11 23.23
CA ARG A 157 4.99 2.15 22.31
C ARG A 157 3.53 2.53 22.02
N LYS A 158 2.75 2.92 23.04
CA LYS A 158 1.38 3.43 22.87
C LYS A 158 1.34 4.72 22.02
N ALA A 159 2.29 5.63 22.21
CA ALA A 159 2.37 6.86 21.41
C ALA A 159 2.72 6.59 19.94
N VAL A 160 3.69 5.70 19.68
CA VAL A 160 4.09 5.27 18.32
C VAL A 160 2.91 4.62 17.60
N LYS A 161 2.12 3.80 18.30
CA LYS A 161 0.89 3.19 17.79
C LYS A 161 -0.09 4.24 17.29
N LYS A 162 -0.41 5.26 18.10
CA LYS A 162 -1.28 6.40 17.70
C LYS A 162 -0.74 7.17 16.49
N LEU A 163 0.57 7.44 16.48
CA LEU A 163 1.23 8.12 15.37
C LEU A 163 1.10 7.30 14.07
N ALA A 164 1.39 5.99 14.14
CA ALA A 164 1.30 5.08 13.01
C ALA A 164 -0.12 5.01 12.44
N SER A 165 -1.15 4.94 13.31
CA SER A 165 -2.56 4.94 12.87
C SER A 165 -2.95 6.26 12.17
N SER A 166 -2.42 7.40 12.62
CA SER A 166 -2.66 8.68 11.95
C SER A 166 -1.99 8.75 10.58
N HIS A 167 -0.74 8.28 10.46
CA HIS A 167 -0.07 8.18 9.16
C HIS A 167 -0.79 7.21 8.22
N LYS A 168 -1.22 6.06 8.74
CA LYS A 168 -2.02 5.09 7.99
C LYS A 168 -3.28 5.74 7.42
N LYS A 169 -4.05 6.48 8.23
CA LYS A 169 -5.27 7.15 7.75
C LYS A 169 -4.98 8.15 6.61
N VAL A 170 -3.89 8.92 6.70
CA VAL A 170 -3.49 9.84 5.62
C VAL A 170 -3.11 9.07 4.35
N ALA A 171 -2.37 7.97 4.48
CA ALA A 171 -2.01 7.13 3.35
C ALA A 171 -3.25 6.48 2.70
N ASP A 172 -4.17 5.95 3.51
CA ASP A 172 -5.41 5.32 3.05
C ASP A 172 -6.30 6.33 2.28
N ILE A 173 -6.44 7.58 2.77
CA ILE A 173 -7.19 8.64 2.06
C ILE A 173 -6.54 8.98 0.70
N ARG A 174 -5.21 9.05 0.65
CA ARG A 174 -4.50 9.34 -0.60
C ARG A 174 -4.64 8.19 -1.60
N ALA A 175 -4.54 6.95 -1.12
CA ALA A 175 -4.72 5.77 -1.95
C ALA A 175 -6.15 5.69 -2.51
N ASP A 176 -7.17 5.96 -1.68
CA ASP A 176 -8.57 6.00 -2.10
C ASP A 176 -8.80 7.01 -3.24
N ALA A 177 -8.27 8.23 -3.11
CA ALA A 177 -8.38 9.24 -4.16
C ALA A 177 -7.72 8.80 -5.48
N LEU A 178 -6.54 8.18 -5.40
CA LEU A 178 -5.84 7.64 -6.57
C LEU A 178 -6.61 6.48 -7.21
N HIS A 179 -7.12 5.54 -6.41
CA HIS A 179 -7.87 4.40 -6.91
C HIS A 179 -9.19 4.81 -7.57
N LYS A 180 -9.87 5.84 -7.06
CA LYS A 180 -11.08 6.38 -7.69
C LYS A 180 -10.77 7.01 -9.04
N LEU A 181 -9.71 7.82 -9.12
CA LEU A 181 -9.23 8.42 -10.38
C LEU A 181 -8.88 7.33 -11.40
N THR A 182 -8.01 6.38 -11.03
CA THR A 182 -7.57 5.34 -11.97
C THR A 182 -8.70 4.41 -12.37
N SER A 183 -9.64 4.11 -11.45
CA SER A 183 -10.84 3.32 -11.78
C SER A 183 -11.75 4.06 -12.75
N TRP A 184 -11.93 5.37 -12.58
CA TRP A 184 -12.73 6.17 -13.50
C TRP A 184 -12.07 6.24 -14.88
N LEU A 185 -10.76 6.51 -14.95
CA LEU A 185 -10.02 6.53 -16.21
C LEU A 185 -10.12 5.19 -16.93
N ALA A 186 -9.77 4.11 -16.21
CA ALA A 186 -9.74 2.76 -16.78
C ALA A 186 -11.11 2.24 -17.19
N LYS A 187 -12.22 2.69 -16.56
CA LYS A 187 -13.57 2.28 -16.95
C LYS A 187 -14.07 2.97 -18.21
N ASN A 188 -13.78 4.26 -18.38
CA ASN A 188 -14.43 5.09 -19.38
C ASN A 188 -13.63 5.24 -20.70
N HIS A 189 -12.30 5.09 -20.68
CA HIS A 189 -11.44 5.43 -21.81
C HIS A 189 -10.64 4.23 -22.34
N ARG A 190 -10.43 4.17 -23.66
CA ARG A 190 -9.54 3.16 -24.29
C ARG A 190 -8.06 3.55 -24.16
N THR A 191 -7.76 4.81 -24.46
CA THR A 191 -6.39 5.35 -24.45
C THR A 191 -6.29 6.44 -23.39
N ILE A 192 -5.30 6.32 -22.51
CA ILE A 192 -5.01 7.32 -21.48
C ILE A 192 -3.62 7.85 -21.76
N VAL A 193 -3.52 9.13 -22.12
CA VAL A 193 -2.26 9.83 -22.33
C VAL A 193 -1.92 10.58 -21.04
N ILE A 194 -0.75 10.31 -20.47
CA ILE A 194 -0.27 10.98 -19.26
C ILE A 194 1.02 11.69 -19.63
N GLU A 195 1.12 12.96 -19.27
CA GLU A 195 2.35 13.73 -19.48
C GLU A 195 3.49 13.22 -18.59
N ASP A 196 4.74 13.33 -19.07
CA ASP A 196 5.91 13.00 -18.28
C ASP A 196 6.14 14.07 -17.20
N LEU A 197 5.61 13.80 -16.01
CA LEU A 197 5.62 14.76 -14.91
C LEU A 197 6.99 14.79 -14.23
N ASN A 198 7.74 15.88 -14.40
CA ASN A 198 8.91 16.16 -13.56
C ASN A 198 8.50 16.62 -12.15
N VAL A 199 8.02 15.67 -11.34
CA VAL A 199 7.59 15.89 -9.95
C VAL A 199 8.69 16.58 -9.11
N SER A 200 9.95 16.27 -9.40
CA SER A 200 11.10 16.85 -8.69
C SER A 200 11.30 18.35 -9.00
N GLY A 201 11.00 18.77 -10.23
CA GLY A 201 10.99 20.18 -10.64
C GLY A 201 9.82 20.95 -10.04
N MET A 202 8.62 20.34 -9.99
CA MET A 202 7.43 20.98 -9.43
C MET A 202 7.53 21.24 -7.92
N LEU A 203 8.25 20.40 -7.17
CA LEU A 203 8.51 20.62 -5.75
C LEU A 203 9.50 21.76 -5.48
N LYS A 204 10.28 22.18 -6.50
CA LYS A 204 11.27 23.27 -6.40
C LYS A 204 10.67 24.63 -6.81
N ASN A 205 9.67 24.66 -7.69
CA ASN A 205 9.02 25.89 -8.13
C ASN A 205 8.00 26.37 -7.10
N HIS A 206 8.38 27.37 -6.29
CA HIS A 206 7.47 28.09 -5.38
C HIS A 206 7.07 29.48 -5.86
N ASN A 207 7.51 29.94 -7.03
CA ASN A 207 7.04 31.19 -7.64
C ASN A 207 6.16 30.91 -8.86
N PRO A 208 4.96 31.51 -8.97
CA PRO A 208 4.26 31.57 -10.24
C PRO A 208 5.06 32.44 -11.22
N PRO A 209 4.98 32.17 -12.54
CA PRO A 209 5.41 33.16 -13.52
C PRO A 209 4.56 34.42 -13.34
N LEU A 210 5.22 35.58 -13.40
CA LEU A 210 4.58 36.90 -13.46
C LEU A 210 3.63 36.99 -14.66
#